data_AF-A0A150KS45-F1
#
_entry.id   AF-A0A150KS45-F1
#
_cell.length_a   1.000
_cell.length_b   1.000
_cell.length_c   1.000
_cell.angle_alpha   90.00
_cell.angle_beta   90.00
_cell.angle_gamma   90.00
#
_symmetry.space_group_name_H-M   'P 1'
#
loop_
_entity.id
_entity.type
_entity.pdbx_description
1 polymer ?
#
loop_
_entity_poly.entity_id
_entity_poly.type
_entity_poly.pdbx_seq_one_letter_code
_entity_poly.pdbx_strand_id
1 'polypeptide(L)' 'MSLFESLKERYEKNWCRKDQLKRFVQLGAISEEQYKEITGEEFTL' A
#
# COMPACT_ATOMS: atom_id res chain seq x y z
N MET A 1 -11.61 -10.92 2.47
CA MET A 1 -10.53 -9.92 2.68
C MET A 1 -10.27 -9.23 1.37
N SER A 2 -10.36 -7.91 1.34
CA SER A 2 -10.00 -7.13 0.16
C SER A 2 -8.47 -7.11 -0.03
N LEU A 3 -8.01 -6.80 -1.25
CA LEU A 3 -6.58 -6.64 -1.54
C LEU A 3 -5.96 -5.59 -0.61
N PHE A 4 -6.68 -4.49 -0.38
CA PHE A 4 -6.28 -3.40 0.51
C PHE A 4 -6.01 -3.86 1.93
N GLU A 5 -6.95 -4.58 2.56
CA GLU A 5 -6.77 -5.10 3.92
C GLU A 5 -5.60 -6.07 4.01
N SER A 6 -5.40 -6.88 2.97
CA SER A 6 -4.27 -7.80 2.89
C SER A 6 -2.93 -7.06 2.83
N LEU A 7 -2.87 -5.94 2.09
CA LEU A 7 -1.67 -5.11 1.98
C LEU A 7 -1.40 -4.33 3.27
N LYS A 8 -2.45 -3.85 3.93
CA LYS A 8 -2.38 -3.19 5.24
C LYS A 8 -1.80 -4.14 6.30
N GLU A 9 -2.37 -5.33 6.42
CA GLU A 9 -1.89 -6.34 7.36
C GLU A 9 -0.44 -6.77 7.07
N ARG A 10 -0.08 -6.94 5.78
CA ARG A 10 1.29 -7.25 5.37
C ARG A 10 2.26 -6.12 5.70
N TYR A 11 1.85 -4.87 5.56
CA TYR A 11 2.67 -3.72 5.91
C TYR A 11 2.90 -3.64 7.43
N GLU A 12 1.84 -3.83 8.23
CA GLU A 12 1.93 -3.90 9.70
C GLU A 12 2.83 -5.03 10.18
N LYS A 13 2.79 -6.19 9.51
CA LYS A 13 3.67 -7.34 9.78
C LYS A 13 5.09 -7.19 9.24
N ASN A 14 5.44 -6.03 8.66
CA ASN A 14 6.74 -5.78 8.02
C ASN A 14 7.05 -6.72 6.83
N TRP A 15 6.02 -7.33 6.23
CA TRP A 15 6.12 -8.21 5.07
C TRP A 15 5.99 -7.46 3.74
N CYS A 16 5.49 -6.24 3.77
CA CYS A 16 5.39 -5.36 2.61
C CYS A 16 6.19 -4.08 2.87
N ARG A 17 7.05 -3.71 1.91
CA ARG A 17 7.76 -2.42 1.94
C ARG A 17 6.96 -1.34 1.22
N LYS A 18 7.23 -0.09 1.56
CA LYS A 18 6.65 1.09 0.90
C LYS A 18 6.85 1.04 -0.62
N ASP A 19 8.01 0.63 -1.11
CA ASP A 19 8.28 0.47 -2.56
C ASP A 19 7.35 -0.54 -3.24
N GLN A 20 7.01 -1.63 -2.54
CA GLN A 20 6.06 -2.62 -3.07
C GLN A 20 4.65 -2.01 -3.13
N LEU A 21 4.23 -1.29 -2.08
CA LEU A 21 2.96 -0.57 -2.06
C LEU A 21 2.88 0.47 -3.19
N LYS A 22 3.96 1.23 -3.44
CA LYS A 22 4.03 2.16 -4.57
C LYS A 22 3.81 1.45 -5.91
N ARG A 23 4.37 0.26 -6.08
CA ARG A 23 4.16 -0.56 -7.28
C ARG A 23 2.72 -1.04 -7.41
N PHE A 24 2.05 -1.37 -6.30
CA PHE A 24 0.62 -1.69 -6.33
C PHE A 24 -0.25 -0.50 -6.73
N VAL A 25 0.12 0.73 -6.33
CA VAL A 25 -0.53 1.97 -6.81
C VAL A 25 -0.33 2.13 -8.32
N GLN A 26 0.91 1.98 -8.80
CA GLN A 26 1.22 2.09 -10.23
C GLN A 26 0.52 1.03 -11.09
N LEU A 27 0.28 -0.16 -10.53
CA LEU A 27 -0.46 -1.24 -11.17
C LEU A 27 -1.98 -1.04 -11.11
N GLY A 28 -2.47 0.03 -10.47
CA GLY A 28 -3.90 0.29 -10.26
C GLY A 28 -4.58 -0.68 -9.28
N ALA A 29 -3.79 -1.41 -8.49
CA ALA A 29 -4.29 -2.40 -7.55
C ALA A 29 -4.81 -1.74 -6.26
N ILE A 30 -4.23 -0.60 -5.88
CA ILE A 30 -4.71 0.30 -4.81
C ILE A 30 -4.63 1.76 -5.28
N SER A 31 -5.39 2.65 -4.65
CA SER A 31 -5.29 4.09 -4.91
C SER A 31 -4.17 4.77 -4.12
N GLU A 32 -3.80 5.99 -4.51
CA GLU A 32 -2.85 6.84 -3.77
C GLU A 32 -3.34 7.13 -2.34
N GLU A 33 -4.66 7.30 -2.16
CA GLU A 33 -5.29 7.46 -0.86
C GLU A 33 -5.14 6.21 0.02
N GLN A 34 -5.29 5.02 -0.57
CA GLN A 34 -5.09 3.76 0.13
C GLN A 34 -3.62 3.56 0.51
N TYR A 35 -2.68 3.95 -0.35
CA TYR A 35 -1.26 3.98 0.00
C TYR A 35 -0.99 4.87 1.21
N LYS A 36 -1.61 6.06 1.25
CA LYS A 36 -1.51 7.00 2.36
C LYS A 36 -2.12 6.42 3.64
N GLU A 37 -3.23 5.70 3.55
CA GLU A 37 -3.82 5.04 4.72
C GLU A 37 -2.93 3.90 5.26
N ILE A 38 -2.28 3.13 4.38
CA ILE A 38 -1.40 2.02 4.81
C ILE A 38 -0.09 2.55 5.40
N THR A 39 0.54 3.50 4.72
CA THR A 39 1.91 3.93 5.04
C THR A 39 1.98 5.16 5.95
N GLY A 40 0.89 5.94 6.02
CA GLY A 40 0.87 7.26 6.66
C GLY A 40 1.55 8.36 5.84
N GLU A 41 2.08 8.05 4.65
CA GLU A 41 2.83 8.98 3.81
C GLU A 41 2.10 9.30 2.52
N GLU A 42 2.29 10.49 1.99
CA GLU A 42 1.79 10.82 0.67
C GLU A 42 2.50 10.00 -0.40
N PHE A 43 1.71 9.44 -1.31
CA PHE A 43 2.26 8.78 -2.47
C PHE A 43 3.00 9.82 -3.32
N THR A 44 4.28 9.56 -3.52
CA THR A 44 5.19 10.35 -4.34
C THR A 44 5.87 9.41 -5.32
N LEU A 45 5.77 9.73 -6.61
CA LEU A 45 6.42 8.98 -7.69
C LEU A 45 7.94 9.10 -7.61
#